data_AF-A0A816RJD6-F1
#
_entry.id   AF-A0A816RJD6-F1
#
_cell.length_a   1.000
_cell.length_b   1.000
_cell.length_c   1.000
_cell.angle_alpha   90.00
_cell.angle_beta   90.00
_cell.angle_gamma   90.00
#
_symmetry.space_group_name_H-M   'P 1'
#
loop_
_entity.id
_entity.type
_entity.pdbx_description
1 polymer ?
#
loop_
_entity_poly.entity_id
_entity_poly.type
_entity_poly.pdbx_seq_one_letter_code
_entity_poly.pdbx_strand_id
1 'polypeptide(L)'
;MAAPFFSTPFQPYVYQSQEDTVTPFQILGGEAQVVQIMLKPQEKVIAKPGSMCYMSGSIGMENTYTPEQEVGVVQWVLGKSVNSVLLRNTGQTDGFVGIAAPSLARILPMDLAMFGGDILCQPDAFLCSVHDVKVVNSVYQRHRARNIAAAGAEVFLRQRLSGQGLAFITAGGSVVQKNLEVGEVLTIDVSCIAALTPPINFRINYHAAPVRRAVFGGDNVVTATLTGPGIVFIQSLPFHRLSQRIARSVTSPNMRENPRFLVQIGLFLFLAYVVIASSLILTEM
;
A
#
# COMPACT_ATOMS: atom_id res chain seq x y z
N MET A 1 8.83 30.13 -20.63
CA MET A 1 7.91 29.60 -19.61
C MET A 1 8.59 28.35 -19.06
N ALA A 2 9.18 28.42 -17.85
CA ALA A 2 9.87 27.27 -17.25
C ALA A 2 8.82 26.31 -16.68
N ALA A 3 9.04 25.00 -16.80
CA ALA A 3 8.19 24.01 -16.14
C ALA A 3 8.18 24.28 -14.62
N PRO A 4 7.05 24.12 -13.93
CA PRO A 4 7.00 24.26 -12.48
C PRO A 4 8.07 23.37 -11.83
N PHE A 5 8.78 23.92 -10.84
CA PHE A 5 9.88 23.24 -10.17
C PHE A 5 9.35 22.04 -9.38
N PHE A 6 9.51 20.85 -9.95
CA PHE A 6 9.33 19.58 -9.25
C PHE A 6 10.70 19.17 -8.75
N SER A 7 10.86 19.02 -7.43
CA SER A 7 12.07 18.40 -6.89
C SER A 7 12.04 16.93 -7.29
N THR A 8 12.84 16.58 -8.27
CA THR A 8 13.10 15.21 -8.68
C THR A 8 14.17 14.62 -7.75
N PRO A 9 13.89 13.57 -6.96
CA PRO A 9 14.95 12.80 -6.32
C PRO A 9 15.58 11.87 -7.39
N PHE A 10 16.21 12.44 -8.42
CA PHE A 10 16.78 11.73 -9.57
C PHE A 10 18.32 11.73 -9.55
N GLN A 11 18.91 11.42 -8.42
CA GLN A 11 20.24 10.83 -8.41
C GLN A 11 20.12 9.44 -7.77
N PRO A 12 20.99 8.47 -8.11
CA PRO A 12 21.10 7.20 -7.39
C PRO A 12 21.58 7.50 -5.97
N TYR A 13 20.69 8.08 -5.17
CA TYR A 13 20.92 8.49 -3.81
C TYR A 13 20.71 7.26 -2.94
N VAL A 14 21.80 6.78 -2.40
CA VAL A 14 21.76 6.07 -1.14
C VAL A 14 21.20 7.07 -0.13
N TYR A 15 19.92 6.96 0.23
CA TYR A 15 19.44 7.66 1.42
C TYR A 15 20.11 6.96 2.60
N GLN A 16 21.23 7.54 3.03
CA GLN A 16 21.82 7.23 4.32
C GLN A 16 21.14 8.14 5.32
N SER A 17 20.78 7.55 6.44
CA SER A 17 20.36 8.34 7.58
C SER A 17 21.53 9.27 8.00
N GLN A 18 21.24 10.49 8.47
CA GLN A 18 22.29 11.38 8.98
C GLN A 18 22.99 10.71 10.18
N GLU A 19 24.26 11.03 10.45
CA GLU A 19 25.03 10.41 11.56
C GLU A 19 24.33 10.51 12.92
N ASP A 20 23.45 11.50 13.12
CA ASP A 20 22.66 11.72 14.35
C ASP A 20 21.34 10.92 14.43
N THR A 21 21.00 10.14 13.41
CA THR A 21 19.75 9.36 13.40
C THR A 21 19.86 8.12 14.28
N VAL A 22 18.80 7.86 15.05
CA VAL A 22 18.77 6.77 16.04
C VAL A 22 18.91 5.38 15.40
N THR A 23 18.38 5.19 14.18
CA THR A 23 18.45 3.92 13.44
C THR A 23 19.09 4.11 12.06
N PRO A 24 20.31 3.60 11.86
CA PRO A 24 20.98 3.62 10.57
C PRO A 24 20.27 2.75 9.52
N PHE A 25 20.12 3.27 8.30
CA PHE A 25 19.60 2.48 7.18
C PHE A 25 20.23 2.90 5.85
N GLN A 26 20.12 2.00 4.87
CA GLN A 26 20.62 2.18 3.52
C GLN A 26 19.58 1.69 2.51
N ILE A 27 19.23 2.52 1.52
CA ILE A 27 18.40 2.09 0.38
C ILE A 27 19.32 1.70 -0.78
N LEU A 28 19.21 0.46 -1.23
CA LEU A 28 19.97 -0.15 -2.31
C LEU A 28 19.07 -0.32 -3.54
N GLY A 29 19.67 -0.21 -4.74
CA GLY A 29 18.98 -0.43 -6.01
C GLY A 29 18.40 0.83 -6.66
N GLY A 30 18.15 0.72 -7.96
CA GLY A 30 17.55 1.77 -8.80
C GLY A 30 16.03 1.68 -8.80
N GLU A 31 15.48 0.97 -9.79
CA GLU A 31 14.03 0.84 -10.02
C GLU A 31 13.34 -0.24 -9.17
N ALA A 32 14.11 -1.20 -8.65
CA ALA A 32 13.68 -2.18 -7.67
C ALA A 32 14.61 -2.05 -6.46
N GLN A 33 14.06 -1.60 -5.34
CA GLN A 33 14.85 -1.19 -4.18
C GLN A 33 14.72 -2.15 -3.00
N VAL A 34 15.78 -2.19 -2.20
CA VAL A 34 15.84 -2.89 -0.91
C VAL A 34 16.30 -1.89 0.13
N VAL A 35 15.60 -1.79 1.26
CA VAL A 35 16.08 -1.04 2.42
C VAL A 35 16.75 -2.00 3.40
N GLN A 36 18.02 -1.76 3.69
CA GLN A 36 18.75 -2.42 4.76
C GLN A 36 18.70 -1.55 6.01
N ILE A 37 18.15 -2.08 7.10
CA ILE A 37 18.02 -1.40 8.38
C ILE A 37 18.96 -2.08 9.38
N MET A 38 19.78 -1.29 10.07
CA MET A 38 20.60 -1.76 11.18
C MET A 38 19.78 -1.77 12.45
N LEU A 39 19.94 -2.82 13.27
CA LEU A 39 19.22 -2.98 14.53
C LEU A 39 20.21 -3.21 15.65
N LYS A 40 20.18 -2.34 16.67
CA LYS A 40 20.88 -2.57 17.93
C LYS A 40 20.24 -3.73 18.69
N PRO A 41 20.92 -4.30 19.71
CA PRO A 41 20.32 -5.32 20.57
C PRO A 41 18.93 -4.91 21.07
N GLN A 42 17.96 -5.82 20.99
CA GLN A 42 16.55 -5.63 21.38
C GLN A 42 15.70 -4.69 20.50
N GLU A 43 16.30 -3.97 19.55
CA GLU A 43 15.56 -3.19 18.56
C GLU A 43 14.77 -4.10 17.62
N LYS A 44 13.73 -3.52 17.04
CA LYS A 44 12.78 -4.25 16.19
C LYS A 44 12.29 -3.41 15.03
N VAL A 45 12.01 -4.07 13.93
CA VAL A 45 11.33 -3.55 12.74
C VAL A 45 10.01 -4.29 12.59
N ILE A 46 8.95 -3.55 12.26
CA ILE A 46 7.69 -4.12 11.81
C ILE A 46 7.67 -3.99 10.29
N ALA A 47 7.49 -5.09 9.57
CA ALA A 47 7.52 -5.15 8.11
C ALA A 47 6.25 -5.77 7.52
N LYS A 48 5.97 -5.43 6.26
CA LYS A 48 4.90 -6.04 5.47
C LYS A 48 5.21 -7.53 5.26
N PRO A 49 4.21 -8.43 5.37
CA PRO A 49 4.43 -9.85 5.10
C PRO A 49 5.01 -10.11 3.70
N GLY A 50 5.97 -11.02 3.62
CA GLY A 50 6.62 -11.40 2.36
C GLY A 50 7.61 -10.38 1.79
N SER A 51 7.91 -9.28 2.51
CA SER A 51 8.86 -8.25 2.06
C SER A 51 10.30 -8.47 2.55
N MET A 52 10.53 -9.34 3.53
CA MET A 52 11.87 -9.66 4.01
C MET A 52 12.67 -10.38 2.92
N CYS A 53 13.84 -9.85 2.60
CA CYS A 53 14.76 -10.37 1.57
C CYS A 53 15.93 -11.14 2.20
N TYR A 54 16.58 -10.54 3.20
CA TYR A 54 17.67 -11.15 3.96
C TYR A 54 17.74 -10.59 5.37
N MET A 55 18.35 -11.30 6.31
CA MET A 55 18.61 -10.83 7.67
C MET A 55 19.88 -11.46 8.25
N SER A 56 20.52 -10.79 9.21
CA SER A 56 21.65 -11.37 9.94
C SER A 56 21.19 -12.51 10.87
N GLY A 57 22.10 -13.41 11.22
CA GLY A 57 21.77 -14.58 12.06
C GLY A 57 21.27 -14.27 13.48
N SER A 58 21.48 -13.03 13.95
CA SER A 58 20.97 -12.53 15.24
C SER A 58 19.52 -12.04 15.21
N ILE A 59 18.88 -11.98 14.03
CA ILE A 59 17.51 -11.48 13.90
C ILE A 59 16.51 -12.64 14.04
N GLY A 60 15.65 -12.52 15.04
CA GLY A 60 14.44 -13.35 15.17
C GLY A 60 13.29 -12.78 14.34
N MET A 61 12.46 -13.65 13.77
CA MET A 61 11.29 -13.30 12.98
C MET A 61 10.03 -13.89 13.61
N GLU A 62 9.03 -13.05 13.84
CA GLU A 62 7.75 -13.42 14.43
C GLU A 62 6.60 -12.87 13.56
N ASN A 63 5.67 -13.75 13.16
CA ASN A 63 4.50 -13.35 12.38
C ASN A 63 3.36 -12.91 13.31
N THR A 64 2.81 -11.72 13.07
CA THR A 64 1.62 -11.23 13.73
C THR A 64 0.39 -11.54 12.88
N TYR A 65 -0.54 -12.31 13.43
CA TYR A 65 -1.77 -12.71 12.75
C TYR A 65 -2.93 -11.81 13.16
N THR A 66 -3.90 -11.63 12.24
CA THR A 66 -5.16 -10.94 12.57
C THR A 66 -5.93 -11.76 13.63
N PRO A 67 -6.45 -11.12 14.70
CA PRO A 67 -7.19 -11.81 15.75
C PRO A 67 -8.46 -12.48 15.21
N GLU A 68 -8.77 -13.69 15.72
CA GLU A 68 -9.81 -14.59 15.20
C GLU A 68 -11.23 -13.98 15.18
N GLN A 69 -11.51 -12.99 16.04
CA GLN A 69 -12.80 -12.29 16.09
C GLN A 69 -13.09 -11.39 14.88
N GLU A 70 -12.08 -11.04 14.07
CA GLU A 70 -12.23 -10.18 12.89
C GLU A 70 -12.14 -10.97 11.57
N VAL A 71 -11.91 -12.28 11.64
CA VAL A 71 -11.71 -13.12 10.45
C VAL A 71 -13.07 -13.61 9.95
N GLY A 72 -13.48 -13.16 8.76
CA GLY A 72 -14.69 -13.70 8.11
C GLY A 72 -14.53 -15.20 7.83
N VAL A 73 -15.64 -15.96 7.89
CA VAL A 73 -15.69 -17.43 7.69
C VAL A 73 -14.89 -17.89 6.47
N VAL A 74 -14.88 -17.08 5.40
CA VAL A 74 -14.12 -17.34 4.16
C VAL A 74 -12.60 -17.27 4.36
N GLN A 75 -12.08 -16.29 5.12
CA GLN A 75 -10.64 -16.20 5.42
C GLN A 75 -10.19 -17.31 6.36
N TRP A 76 -11.06 -17.78 7.25
CA TRP A 76 -10.74 -18.90 8.13
C TRP A 76 -10.51 -20.20 7.32
N VAL A 77 -11.33 -20.44 6.29
CA VAL A 77 -11.19 -21.59 5.37
C VAL A 77 -9.95 -21.49 4.47
N LEU A 78 -9.53 -20.28 4.10
CA LEU A 78 -8.34 -20.02 3.26
C LEU A 78 -7.02 -19.93 4.04
N GLY A 79 -7.06 -20.01 5.37
CA GLY A 79 -5.90 -19.91 6.27
C GLY A 79 -5.72 -18.53 6.91
N LYS A 80 -5.09 -18.50 8.09
CA LYS A 80 -4.85 -17.27 8.86
C LYS A 80 -4.01 -16.27 8.05
N SER A 81 -4.55 -15.08 7.77
CA SER A 81 -3.82 -14.00 7.11
C SER A 81 -2.80 -13.39 8.06
N VAL A 82 -1.53 -13.38 7.67
CA VAL A 82 -0.48 -12.62 8.38
C VAL A 82 -0.74 -11.14 8.13
N ASN A 83 -0.78 -10.33 9.20
CA ASN A 83 -1.00 -8.90 9.11
C ASN A 83 0.32 -8.13 9.04
N SER A 84 1.31 -8.54 9.82
CA SER A 84 2.65 -7.95 9.84
C SER A 84 3.69 -8.96 10.31
N VAL A 85 4.96 -8.67 10.04
CA VAL A 85 6.11 -9.47 10.48
C VAL A 85 6.97 -8.61 11.40
N LEU A 86 7.22 -9.09 12.61
CA LEU A 86 8.11 -8.47 13.58
C LEU A 86 9.51 -9.09 13.44
N LEU A 87 10.51 -8.26 13.17
CA LEU A 87 11.90 -8.64 13.04
C LEU A 87 12.66 -7.99 14.20
N ARG A 88 13.23 -8.79 15.08
CA ARG A 88 13.86 -8.31 16.32
C ARG A 88 15.29 -8.82 16.43
N ASN A 89 16.22 -7.94 16.80
CA ASN A 89 17.58 -8.36 17.13
C ASN A 89 17.60 -8.99 18.54
N THR A 90 17.78 -10.30 18.61
CA THR A 90 17.88 -11.05 19.87
C THR A 90 19.33 -11.28 20.31
N GLY A 91 20.30 -10.89 19.47
CA GLY A 91 21.72 -10.97 19.76
C GLY A 91 22.24 -9.85 20.68
N GLN A 92 23.52 -9.97 21.04
CA GLN A 92 24.25 -8.98 21.85
C GLN A 92 24.99 -7.93 21.00
N THR A 93 25.11 -8.16 19.69
CA THR A 93 25.75 -7.24 18.74
C THR A 93 24.72 -6.67 17.79
N ASP A 94 25.08 -5.60 17.10
CA ASP A 94 24.26 -5.06 16.02
C ASP A 94 23.98 -6.12 14.94
N GLY A 95 22.77 -6.09 14.40
CA GLY A 95 22.30 -6.94 13.32
C GLY A 95 21.72 -6.09 12.19
N PHE A 96 21.29 -6.74 11.11
CA PHE A 96 20.69 -6.05 9.98
C PHE A 96 19.55 -6.86 9.36
N VAL A 97 18.60 -6.14 8.74
CA VAL A 97 17.54 -6.74 7.95
C VAL A 97 17.35 -5.98 6.64
N GLY A 98 17.30 -6.72 5.53
CA GLY A 98 17.01 -6.22 4.18
C GLY A 98 15.55 -6.48 3.82
N ILE A 99 14.81 -5.42 3.50
CA ILE A 99 13.40 -5.45 3.16
C ILE A 99 13.22 -4.92 1.74
N ALA A 100 12.67 -5.75 0.85
CA ALA A 100 12.54 -5.45 -0.57
C ALA A 100 11.17 -4.85 -0.91
N ALA A 101 11.15 -3.90 -1.85
CA ALA A 101 9.92 -3.41 -2.44
C ALA A 101 9.18 -4.55 -3.19
N PRO A 102 7.85 -4.68 -3.06
CA PRO A 102 7.09 -5.81 -3.63
C PRO A 102 6.85 -5.70 -5.15
N SER A 103 7.28 -4.60 -5.78
CA SER A 103 7.12 -4.34 -7.21
C SER A 103 8.18 -3.35 -7.69
N LEU A 104 8.12 -2.96 -8.98
CA LEU A 104 8.95 -1.87 -9.53
C LEU A 104 8.55 -0.53 -8.88
N ALA A 105 9.13 -0.28 -7.72
CA ALA A 105 8.78 0.81 -6.83
C ALA A 105 10.02 1.33 -6.10
N ARG A 106 9.98 2.63 -5.79
CA ARG A 106 10.94 3.31 -4.94
C ARG A 106 10.50 3.24 -3.49
N ILE A 107 11.46 3.11 -2.59
CA ILE A 107 11.27 3.16 -1.14
C ILE A 107 11.51 4.61 -0.69
N LEU A 108 10.56 5.15 0.06
CA LEU A 108 10.58 6.51 0.58
C LEU A 108 10.67 6.43 2.11
N PRO A 109 11.78 6.90 2.72
CA PRO A 109 11.86 7.05 4.16
C PRO A 109 11.04 8.27 4.59
N MET A 110 10.14 8.04 5.54
CA MET A 110 9.20 9.02 6.08
C MET A 110 9.45 9.16 7.57
N ASP A 111 10.21 10.19 7.96
CA ASP A 111 10.27 10.61 9.36
C ASP A 111 8.95 11.30 9.72
N LEU A 112 8.11 10.63 10.50
CA LEU A 112 6.78 11.14 10.83
C LEU A 112 6.84 12.48 11.58
N ALA A 113 7.92 12.75 12.33
CA ALA A 113 8.08 14.03 13.03
C ALA A 113 8.10 15.23 12.06
N MET A 114 8.68 15.05 10.87
CA MET A 114 8.73 16.09 9.82
C MET A 114 7.36 16.39 9.20
N PHE A 115 6.37 15.50 9.37
CA PHE A 115 5.03 15.62 8.81
C PHE A 115 3.96 15.87 9.88
N GLY A 116 4.34 16.35 11.07
CA GLY A 116 3.41 16.58 12.18
C GLY A 116 2.92 15.31 12.87
N GLY A 117 3.67 14.21 12.73
CA GLY A 117 3.40 12.91 13.34
C GLY A 117 2.41 12.04 12.57
N ASP A 118 2.06 12.40 11.34
CA ASP A 118 0.94 11.78 10.63
C ASP A 118 1.00 11.93 9.10
N ILE A 119 0.80 10.82 8.40
CA ILE A 119 0.75 10.78 6.92
C ILE A 119 -0.31 9.79 6.44
N LEU A 120 -1.01 10.15 5.37
CA LEU A 120 -1.98 9.28 4.69
C LEU A 120 -1.34 8.69 3.43
N CYS A 121 -1.46 7.39 3.24
CA CYS A 121 -0.91 6.67 2.10
C CYS A 121 -1.88 5.65 1.51
N GLN A 122 -1.55 5.14 0.33
CA GLN A 122 -2.34 4.08 -0.31
C GLN A 122 -2.33 2.79 0.53
N PRO A 123 -3.37 1.94 0.47
CA PRO A 123 -3.56 0.75 1.31
C PRO A 123 -2.40 -0.27 1.29
N ASP A 124 -1.54 -0.20 0.28
CA ASP A 124 -0.40 -1.10 0.06
C ASP A 124 0.96 -0.42 0.11
N ALA A 125 1.00 0.89 0.38
CA ALA A 125 2.23 1.67 0.33
C ALA A 125 3.17 1.34 1.50
N PHE A 126 2.66 1.05 2.70
CA PHE A 126 3.49 0.71 3.84
C PHE A 126 4.38 -0.51 3.56
N LEU A 127 5.69 -0.36 3.78
CA LEU A 127 6.68 -1.42 3.64
C LEU A 127 7.18 -1.91 5.00
N CYS A 128 7.71 -0.99 5.82
CA CYS A 128 8.17 -1.30 7.16
C CYS A 128 8.29 -0.04 8.02
N SER A 129 8.53 -0.20 9.31
CA SER A 129 8.75 0.90 10.24
C SER A 129 9.63 0.50 11.42
N VAL A 130 10.29 1.50 11.99
CA VAL A 130 11.11 1.39 13.20
C VAL A 130 10.56 2.36 14.26
N HIS A 131 10.71 2.00 15.53
CA HIS A 131 10.19 2.73 16.69
C HIS A 131 8.65 2.75 16.76
N ASP A 132 8.07 3.81 17.31
CA ASP A 132 6.62 3.93 17.53
C ASP A 132 5.93 4.49 16.28
N VAL A 133 5.62 3.58 15.36
CA VAL A 133 4.78 3.85 14.18
C VAL A 133 3.54 2.97 14.25
N LYS A 134 2.38 3.61 14.28
CA LYS A 134 1.07 2.96 14.25
C LYS A 134 0.55 2.98 12.82
N VAL A 135 0.28 1.80 12.29
CA VAL A 135 -0.33 1.62 10.97
C VAL A 135 -1.81 1.35 11.17
N VAL A 136 -2.65 2.32 10.81
CA VAL A 136 -4.10 2.19 10.89
C VAL A 136 -4.68 2.07 9.49
N ASN A 137 -5.27 0.91 9.20
CA ASN A 137 -6.05 0.71 7.99
C ASN A 137 -7.48 1.20 8.25
N SER A 138 -7.83 2.39 7.74
CA SER A 138 -9.12 3.05 7.96
C SER A 138 -10.30 2.40 7.22
N VAL A 139 -10.08 1.26 6.54
CA VAL A 139 -11.13 0.44 5.90
C VAL A 139 -12.24 0.08 6.90
N TYR A 140 -11.91 -0.12 8.19
CA TYR A 140 -12.83 -0.69 9.16
C TYR A 140 -13.74 0.30 9.90
N GLN A 141 -13.45 1.60 9.89
CA GLN A 141 -14.23 2.59 10.66
C GLN A 141 -15.51 3.08 9.95
N ARG A 142 -15.76 2.61 8.72
CA ARG A 142 -16.89 3.06 7.89
C ARG A 142 -18.15 2.20 7.94
N HIS A 143 -18.23 1.18 8.81
CA HIS A 143 -19.49 0.45 9.01
C HIS A 143 -20.53 1.20 9.86
N ARG A 144 -20.27 2.44 10.31
CA ARG A 144 -21.24 3.23 11.11
C ARG A 144 -21.71 4.55 10.53
N ALA A 145 -21.24 4.99 9.36
CA ALA A 145 -21.72 6.24 8.75
C ALA A 145 -22.48 5.94 7.45
N ARG A 146 -23.75 5.56 7.61
CA ARG A 146 -24.79 5.70 6.60
C ARG A 146 -24.95 7.21 6.33
N ASN A 147 -24.20 7.77 5.38
CA ASN A 147 -24.49 9.02 4.66
C ASN A 147 -23.55 9.18 3.44
N ILE A 148 -24.13 9.16 2.25
CA ILE A 148 -23.50 9.01 0.91
C ILE A 148 -22.88 10.33 0.37
N ALA A 149 -22.39 11.24 1.22
CA ALA A 149 -21.99 12.59 0.74
C ALA A 149 -20.54 13.03 1.05
N ALA A 150 -19.68 12.19 1.61
CA ALA A 150 -18.28 12.55 1.91
C ALA A 150 -17.28 11.52 1.35
N ALA A 151 -17.17 11.44 0.03
CA ALA A 151 -16.11 10.67 -0.62
C ALA A 151 -14.80 11.47 -0.64
N GLY A 152 -14.09 11.50 0.50
CA GLY A 152 -12.79 12.17 0.68
C GLY A 152 -11.58 11.27 0.40
N ALA A 153 -10.37 11.76 0.74
CA ALA A 153 -9.09 11.03 0.60
C ALA A 153 -9.14 9.62 1.19
N GLU A 154 -9.81 9.49 2.32
CA GLU A 154 -10.03 8.25 3.07
C GLU A 154 -10.73 7.13 2.28
N VAL A 155 -11.29 7.38 1.10
CA VAL A 155 -11.84 6.32 0.23
C VAL A 155 -10.73 5.62 -0.57
N PHE A 156 -9.61 6.30 -0.83
CA PHE A 156 -8.51 5.81 -1.66
C PHE A 156 -7.18 5.70 -0.92
N LEU A 157 -6.89 6.64 -0.02
CA LEU A 157 -5.79 6.59 0.94
C LEU A 157 -6.31 6.05 2.26
N ARG A 158 -6.43 4.72 2.32
CA ARG A 158 -7.02 4.03 3.48
C ARG A 158 -6.01 3.60 4.53
N GLN A 159 -4.75 3.98 4.37
CA GLN A 159 -3.70 3.66 5.33
C GLN A 159 -3.17 4.95 5.92
N ARG A 160 -3.18 5.03 7.24
CA ARG A 160 -2.69 6.17 8.02
C ARG A 160 -1.52 5.70 8.86
N LEU A 161 -0.39 6.39 8.76
CA LEU A 161 0.79 6.13 9.54
C LEU A 161 0.94 7.27 10.53
N SER A 162 0.95 6.97 11.83
CA SER A 162 1.07 7.99 12.88
C SER A 162 2.01 7.56 13.99
N GLY A 163 2.64 8.54 14.66
CA GLY A 163 3.55 8.29 15.78
C GLY A 163 4.84 9.10 15.71
N GLN A 164 5.86 8.62 16.41
CA GLN A 164 7.18 9.24 16.53
C GLN A 164 8.23 8.20 16.14
N GLY A 165 8.34 7.96 14.83
CA GLY A 165 9.24 6.97 14.30
C GLY A 165 9.44 7.12 12.80
N LEU A 166 10.25 6.22 12.27
CA LEU A 166 10.61 6.19 10.87
C LEU A 166 9.77 5.12 10.17
N ALA A 167 8.96 5.55 9.20
CA ALA A 167 8.21 4.66 8.34
C ALA A 167 8.84 4.62 6.95
N PHE A 168 8.81 3.45 6.31
CA PHE A 168 9.22 3.28 4.94
C PHE A 168 7.97 2.92 4.13
N ILE A 169 7.71 3.72 3.10
CA ILE A 169 6.63 3.44 2.16
C ILE A 169 7.18 3.17 0.77
N THR A 170 6.37 2.57 -0.09
CA THR A 170 6.69 2.27 -1.48
C THR A 170 5.79 3.03 -2.41
N ALA A 171 6.35 3.48 -3.53
CA ALA A 171 5.65 4.18 -4.58
C ALA A 171 6.15 3.71 -5.95
N GLY A 172 5.23 3.36 -6.84
CA GLY A 172 5.53 2.66 -8.09
C GLY A 172 6.17 3.54 -9.17
N GLY A 173 7.21 3.03 -9.83
CA GLY A 173 7.98 3.76 -10.82
C GLY A 173 8.78 4.91 -10.19
N SER A 174 8.71 6.08 -10.80
CA SER A 174 9.37 7.29 -10.29
C SER A 174 8.47 8.06 -9.35
N VAL A 175 9.07 8.73 -8.36
CA VAL A 175 8.35 9.52 -7.36
C VAL A 175 8.70 10.99 -7.49
N VAL A 176 7.69 11.84 -7.40
CA VAL A 176 7.82 13.30 -7.34
C VAL A 176 7.21 13.79 -6.04
N GLN A 177 7.92 14.67 -5.34
CA GLN A 177 7.39 15.37 -4.18
C GLN A 177 6.94 16.78 -4.59
N LYS A 178 5.76 17.18 -4.16
CA LYS A 178 5.25 18.54 -4.36
C LYS A 178 4.80 19.11 -3.02
N ASN A 179 5.44 20.20 -2.60
CA ASN A 179 4.90 21.06 -1.55
C ASN A 179 3.84 21.98 -2.18
N LEU A 180 2.64 21.94 -1.63
CA LEU A 180 1.53 22.81 -1.99
C LEU A 180 1.50 23.95 -0.99
N GLU A 181 1.62 25.17 -1.49
CA GLU A 181 1.43 26.37 -0.69
C GLU A 181 -0.05 26.53 -0.29
N VAL A 182 -0.32 27.41 0.69
CA VAL A 182 -1.70 27.69 1.12
C VAL A 182 -2.55 28.15 -0.07
N GLY A 183 -3.62 27.42 -0.36
CA GLY A 183 -4.51 27.72 -1.49
C GLY A 183 -3.99 27.28 -2.86
N GLU A 184 -2.77 26.73 -2.96
CA GLU A 184 -2.27 26.15 -4.21
C GLU A 184 -3.11 24.91 -4.58
N VAL A 185 -3.55 24.84 -5.83
CA VAL A 185 -4.41 23.77 -6.33
C VAL A 185 -3.66 22.88 -7.31
N LEU A 186 -3.70 21.57 -7.06
CA LEU A 186 -3.13 20.55 -7.93
C LEU A 186 -4.20 19.52 -8.31
N THR A 187 -4.46 19.35 -9.60
CA THR A 187 -5.31 18.28 -10.11
C THR A 187 -4.45 17.08 -10.51
N ILE A 188 -4.80 15.90 -10.01
CA ILE A 188 -4.02 14.68 -10.19
C ILE A 188 -4.93 13.47 -10.36
N ASP A 189 -4.48 12.43 -11.05
CA ASP A 189 -5.17 11.14 -10.99
C ASP A 189 -5.03 10.53 -9.59
N VAL A 190 -6.15 10.05 -9.02
CA VAL A 190 -6.18 9.51 -7.66
C VAL A 190 -5.22 8.33 -7.47
N SER A 191 -5.06 7.49 -8.50
CA SER A 191 -4.16 6.34 -8.45
C SER A 191 -2.68 6.73 -8.40
N CYS A 192 -2.34 7.94 -8.88
CA CYS A 192 -0.97 8.46 -8.86
C CYS A 192 -0.57 9.10 -7.53
N ILE A 193 -1.48 9.23 -6.56
CA ILE A 193 -1.15 9.73 -5.23
C ILE A 193 -0.63 8.57 -4.39
N ALA A 194 0.66 8.57 -4.04
CA ALA A 194 1.25 7.55 -3.17
C ALA A 194 1.00 7.85 -1.69
N ALA A 195 1.24 9.10 -1.28
CA ALA A 195 1.02 9.60 0.07
C ALA A 195 0.79 11.11 0.09
N LEU A 196 0.13 11.62 1.12
CA LEU A 196 -0.04 13.05 1.36
C LEU A 196 -0.13 13.37 2.86
N THR A 197 0.20 14.61 3.22
CA THR A 197 0.03 15.12 4.58
C THR A 197 -1.44 15.51 4.83
N PRO A 198 -1.99 15.23 6.02
CA PRO A 198 -3.38 15.52 6.38
C PRO A 198 -3.92 16.94 6.14
N PRO A 199 -3.12 18.02 6.25
CA PRO A 199 -3.61 19.39 6.01
C PRO A 199 -4.12 19.66 4.59
N ILE A 200 -3.74 18.81 3.61
CA ILE A 200 -4.19 18.95 2.22
C ILE A 200 -5.68 18.65 2.12
N ASN A 201 -6.44 19.60 1.57
CA ASN A 201 -7.84 19.37 1.22
C ASN A 201 -7.92 18.52 -0.05
N PHE A 202 -8.54 17.35 0.06
CA PHE A 202 -8.67 16.39 -1.03
C PHE A 202 -10.13 16.28 -1.47
N ARG A 203 -10.39 16.50 -2.75
CA ARG A 203 -11.71 16.34 -3.37
C ARG A 203 -11.64 15.44 -4.58
N ILE A 204 -12.52 14.45 -4.63
CA ILE A 204 -12.63 13.54 -5.78
C ILE A 204 -13.54 14.15 -6.83
N ASN A 205 -13.06 14.18 -8.06
CA ASN A 205 -13.85 14.54 -9.22
C ASN A 205 -14.10 13.27 -10.03
N TYR A 206 -15.34 12.80 -10.00
CA TYR A 206 -15.79 11.74 -10.89
C TYR A 206 -16.10 12.35 -12.25
N HIS A 207 -15.28 12.05 -13.25
CA HIS A 207 -15.65 12.36 -14.62
C HIS A 207 -16.69 11.33 -15.07
N ALA A 208 -17.89 11.78 -15.43
CA ALA A 208 -18.95 10.92 -15.92
C ALA A 208 -18.53 10.25 -17.24
N ALA A 209 -17.87 9.10 -17.15
CA ALA A 209 -17.67 8.23 -18.29
C ALA A 209 -18.96 7.44 -18.54
N PRO A 210 -19.43 7.31 -19.79
CA PRO A 210 -20.58 6.46 -20.09
C PRO A 210 -20.30 5.03 -19.58
N VAL A 211 -21.28 4.44 -18.90
CA VAL A 211 -21.23 3.15 -18.17
C VAL A 211 -20.51 2.03 -18.94
N ARG A 212 -20.56 2.06 -20.28
CA ARG A 212 -19.80 1.16 -21.16
C ARG A 212 -18.27 1.22 -20.90
N ARG A 213 -17.65 2.40 -20.77
CA ARG A 213 -16.18 2.51 -20.57
C ARG A 213 -15.70 2.07 -19.18
N ALA A 214 -16.55 2.15 -18.15
CA ALA A 214 -16.20 1.75 -16.78
C ALA A 214 -16.03 0.23 -16.64
N VAL A 215 -16.84 -0.56 -17.37
CA VAL A 215 -16.73 -2.03 -17.41
C VAL A 215 -15.58 -2.49 -18.32
N PHE A 216 -15.22 -1.71 -19.34
CA PHE A 216 -14.18 -2.06 -20.31
C PHE A 216 -12.80 -1.44 -20.05
N GLY A 217 -12.61 -0.80 -18.89
CA GLY A 217 -11.28 -0.38 -18.47
C GLY A 217 -10.75 0.87 -19.19
N GLY A 218 -11.60 1.86 -19.40
CA GLY A 218 -11.15 3.18 -19.87
C GLY A 218 -10.15 3.80 -18.90
N ASP A 219 -8.97 4.16 -19.41
CA ASP A 219 -7.96 4.92 -18.68
C ASP A 219 -8.57 6.24 -18.16
N ASN A 220 -8.40 6.51 -16.86
CA ASN A 220 -8.65 7.78 -16.16
C ASN A 220 -10.12 8.17 -15.91
N VAL A 221 -10.82 7.45 -15.03
CA VAL A 221 -12.20 7.82 -14.62
C VAL A 221 -12.26 8.64 -13.31
N VAL A 222 -11.16 8.70 -12.53
CA VAL A 222 -11.17 9.36 -11.21
C VAL A 222 -9.96 10.27 -11.03
N THR A 223 -10.20 11.58 -11.07
CA THR A 223 -9.19 12.60 -10.70
C THR A 223 -9.51 13.13 -9.30
N ALA A 224 -8.52 13.73 -8.65
CA ALA A 224 -8.70 14.49 -7.43
C ALA A 224 -8.10 15.88 -7.58
N THR A 225 -8.74 16.84 -6.94
CA THR A 225 -8.22 18.17 -6.69
C THR A 225 -7.66 18.22 -5.28
N LEU A 226 -6.37 18.52 -5.18
CA LEU A 226 -5.65 18.75 -3.94
C LEU A 226 -5.50 20.25 -3.73
N THR A 227 -5.82 20.76 -2.55
CA THR A 227 -5.60 22.16 -2.19
C THR A 227 -4.75 22.22 -0.94
N GLY A 228 -3.62 22.94 -1.03
CA GLY A 228 -2.68 23.10 0.07
C GLY A 228 -3.22 23.91 1.25
N PRO A 229 -2.47 23.97 2.36
CA PRO A 229 -1.04 23.64 2.44
C PRO A 229 -0.74 22.16 2.66
N GLY A 230 0.46 21.72 2.27
CA GLY A 230 1.03 20.43 2.67
C GLY A 230 1.81 19.72 1.55
N ILE A 231 2.28 18.51 1.82
CA ILE A 231 3.14 17.76 0.91
C ILE A 231 2.38 16.58 0.32
N VAL A 232 2.49 16.40 -1.00
CA VAL A 232 2.01 15.22 -1.72
C VAL A 232 3.15 14.50 -2.43
N PHE A 233 3.14 13.17 -2.33
CA PHE A 233 4.03 12.25 -3.04
C PHE A 233 3.28 11.61 -4.19
N ILE A 234 3.82 11.79 -5.39
CA ILE A 234 3.21 11.40 -6.66
C ILE A 234 4.03 10.29 -7.29
N GLN A 235 3.37 9.21 -7.72
CA GLN A 235 4.00 8.07 -8.36
C GLN A 235 3.65 8.00 -9.86
N SER A 236 4.63 7.67 -10.70
CA SER A 236 4.45 7.59 -12.15
C SER A 236 3.84 6.27 -12.62
N LEU A 237 4.07 5.17 -11.88
CA LEU A 237 3.60 3.84 -12.24
C LEU A 237 2.85 3.16 -11.09
N PRO A 238 1.61 3.59 -10.78
CA PRO A 238 0.77 2.91 -9.79
C PRO A 238 0.63 1.41 -10.09
N PHE A 239 0.90 0.56 -9.10
CA PHE A 239 0.87 -0.91 -9.26
C PHE A 239 -0.45 -1.40 -9.86
N HIS A 240 -1.59 -0.86 -9.40
CA HIS A 240 -2.91 -1.22 -9.92
C HIS A 240 -3.06 -0.95 -11.43
N ARG A 241 -2.47 0.13 -11.96
CA ARG A 241 -2.49 0.40 -13.41
C ARG A 241 -1.64 -0.61 -14.17
N LEU A 242 -0.48 -0.95 -13.64
CA LEU A 242 0.40 -1.96 -14.23
C LEU A 242 -0.28 -3.33 -14.24
N SER A 243 -0.87 -3.75 -13.12
CA SER A 243 -1.54 -5.05 -13.00
C SER A 243 -2.75 -5.15 -13.93
N GLN A 244 -3.55 -4.09 -14.06
CA GLN A 244 -4.67 -4.06 -15.01
C GLN A 244 -4.19 -4.17 -16.46
N ARG A 245 -3.08 -3.51 -16.83
CA ARG A 245 -2.50 -3.64 -18.17
C ARG A 245 -2.05 -5.06 -18.46
N ILE A 246 -1.30 -5.67 -17.54
CA ILE A 246 -0.85 -7.06 -17.66
C ILE A 246 -2.05 -8.01 -17.76
N ALA A 247 -3.03 -7.88 -16.86
CA ALA A 247 -4.21 -8.73 -16.86
C ALA A 247 -4.96 -8.68 -18.20
N ARG A 248 -5.09 -7.49 -18.80
CA ARG A 248 -5.71 -7.32 -20.13
C ARG A 248 -4.90 -7.95 -21.26
N SER A 249 -3.57 -7.90 -21.18
CA SER A 249 -2.70 -8.48 -22.19
C SER A 249 -2.64 -10.01 -22.13
N VAL A 250 -2.78 -10.60 -20.94
CA VAL A 250 -2.70 -12.05 -20.74
C VAL A 250 -4.08 -12.73 -20.88
N THR A 251 -5.17 -11.99 -20.69
CA THR A 251 -6.53 -12.53 -20.92
C THR A 251 -6.80 -12.63 -22.42
N SER A 252 -6.88 -13.86 -22.94
CA SER A 252 -7.22 -14.13 -24.36
C SER A 252 -8.51 -13.39 -24.76
N PRO A 253 -8.54 -12.73 -25.94
CA PRO A 253 -9.75 -12.05 -26.43
C PRO A 253 -10.96 -13.01 -26.50
N ASN A 254 -10.73 -14.30 -26.75
CA ASN A 254 -11.79 -15.33 -26.85
C ASN A 254 -12.46 -15.70 -25.51
N MET A 255 -11.80 -15.49 -24.36
CA MET A 255 -12.43 -15.67 -23.04
C MET A 255 -13.27 -14.46 -22.63
N ARG A 256 -12.90 -13.27 -23.12
CA ARG A 256 -13.49 -11.98 -22.73
C ARG A 256 -14.87 -11.75 -23.36
N GLU A 257 -15.15 -12.39 -24.49
CA GLU A 257 -16.40 -12.26 -25.24
C GLU A 257 -17.29 -13.51 -25.21
N ASN A 258 -16.91 -14.57 -24.49
CA ASN A 258 -17.68 -15.81 -24.46
C ASN A 258 -18.58 -15.89 -23.20
N PRO A 259 -19.86 -15.45 -23.27
CA PRO A 259 -20.77 -15.53 -22.12
C PRO A 259 -20.98 -16.97 -21.63
N ARG A 260 -20.72 -17.98 -22.48
CA ARG A 260 -20.82 -19.40 -22.08
C ARG A 260 -19.75 -19.81 -21.07
N PHE A 261 -18.57 -19.18 -21.10
CA PHE A 261 -17.48 -19.48 -20.16
C PHE A 261 -17.81 -19.02 -18.73
N LEU A 262 -18.37 -17.81 -18.59
CA LEU A 262 -18.85 -17.29 -17.29
C LEU A 262 -20.01 -18.13 -16.74
N VAL A 263 -20.93 -18.56 -17.62
CA VAL A 263 -22.03 -19.47 -17.23
C VAL A 263 -21.49 -20.83 -16.79
N GLN A 264 -20.49 -21.39 -17.47
CA GLN A 264 -19.86 -22.65 -17.07
C GLN A 264 -19.13 -22.55 -15.71
N ILE A 265 -18.41 -21.46 -15.45
CA ILE A 265 -17.79 -21.23 -14.13
C ILE A 265 -18.87 -21.10 -13.04
N GLY A 266 -19.93 -20.33 -13.31
CA GLY A 266 -21.06 -20.19 -12.39
C GLY A 266 -21.73 -21.52 -12.08
N LEU A 267 -21.97 -22.35 -13.09
CA LEU A 267 -22.55 -23.69 -12.93
C LEU A 267 -21.62 -24.62 -12.14
N PHE A 268 -20.31 -24.57 -12.41
CA PHE A 268 -19.32 -25.37 -11.68
C PHE A 268 -19.26 -25.01 -10.20
N LEU A 269 -19.24 -23.71 -9.87
CA LEU A 269 -19.26 -23.24 -8.48
C LEU A 269 -20.58 -23.60 -7.79
N PHE A 270 -21.71 -23.52 -8.50
CA PHE A 270 -23.01 -23.94 -7.96
C PHE A 270 -23.05 -25.45 -7.65
N LEU A 271 -22.56 -26.30 -8.57
CA LEU A 271 -22.47 -27.73 -8.35
C LEU A 271 -21.52 -28.07 -7.19
N ALA A 272 -20.36 -27.42 -7.12
CA ALA A 272 -19.44 -27.59 -6.00
C ALA A 272 -20.09 -27.20 -4.65
N TYR A 273 -20.83 -26.10 -4.62
CA TYR A 273 -21.58 -25.67 -3.43
C TYR A 273 -22.64 -26.69 -3.02
N VAL A 274 -23.42 -27.22 -3.98
CA VAL A 274 -24.45 -28.24 -3.71
C VAL A 274 -23.80 -29.50 -3.14
N VAL A 275 -22.69 -29.98 -3.70
CA VAL A 275 -21.98 -31.16 -3.18
C VAL A 275 -21.49 -30.93 -1.76
N ILE A 276 -20.85 -29.78 -1.48
CA ILE A 276 -20.36 -29.45 -0.14
C ILE A 276 -21.53 -29.36 0.87
N ALA A 277 -22.61 -28.68 0.50
CA ALA A 277 -23.80 -28.54 1.35
C ALA A 277 -24.46 -29.90 1.62
N SER A 278 -24.61 -30.75 0.60
CA SER A 278 -25.16 -32.09 0.76
C SER A 278 -24.27 -32.96 1.64
N SER A 279 -22.94 -32.91 1.46
CA SER A 279 -22.01 -33.65 2.33
C SER A 279 -22.10 -33.19 3.79
N LEU A 280 -22.19 -31.89 4.06
CA LEU A 280 -22.37 -31.37 5.43
C LEU A 280 -23.67 -31.85 6.08
N ILE A 281 -24.78 -31.81 5.35
CA ILE A 281 -26.09 -32.29 5.84
C ILE A 281 -26.06 -33.80 6.15
N LEU A 282 -25.37 -34.59 5.31
CA LEU A 282 -25.21 -36.03 5.51
C LEU A 282 -24.24 -36.40 6.65
N THR A 283 -23.41 -35.47 7.11
CA THR A 283 -22.48 -35.73 8.24
C THR A 283 -23.11 -35.42 9.59
N GLU A 284 -24.25 -34.71 9.64
CA GLU A 284 -25.01 -34.39 10.86
C GLU A 284 -26.21 -35.32 11.10
N MET A 285 -26.44 -36.34 10.26
CA MET A 285 -27.41 -37.42 10.46
C MET A 285 -26.74 -38.71 10.93
#